data_AF-A0A1F2V892-F1
#
_entry.id   AF-A0A1F2V892-F1
#
_cell.length_a   1.000
_cell.length_b   1.000
_cell.length_c   1.000
_cell.angle_alpha   90.00
_cell.angle_beta   90.00
_cell.angle_gamma   90.00
#
_symmetry.space_group_name_H-M   'P 1'
#
loop_
_entity.id
_entity.type
_entity.pdbx_description
1 polymer ?
#
loop_
_entity_poly.entity_id
_entity_poly.type
_entity_poly.pdbx_seq_one_letter_code
_entity_poly.pdbx_strand_id
1 'polypeptide(L)'
;MNVSLTQELERFVQTKVQSGRYNSASEVVREALRLLEESDRARAAQLAEFNAELGRRLASLDRGERVDPVGVRNRLRRKSEERRKRRA
;
A
#
# COMPACT_ATOMS: atom_id res chain seq x y z
N MET A 1 5.03 18.60 -24.86
CA MET A 1 5.23 17.15 -25.06
C MET A 1 3.96 16.59 -25.65
N ASN A 2 4.05 15.85 -26.75
CA ASN A 2 2.89 15.16 -27.33
C ASN A 2 2.97 13.68 -26.94
N VAL A 3 1.84 13.12 -26.51
CA VAL A 3 1.71 11.70 -26.13
C VAL A 3 0.57 11.10 -26.91
N SER A 4 0.77 9.90 -27.44
CA SER A 4 -0.28 9.15 -28.12
C SER A 4 -1.00 8.28 -27.11
N LEU A 5 -2.33 8.35 -27.12
CA LEU A 5 -3.19 7.53 -26.28
C LEU A 5 -3.81 6.41 -27.13
N THR A 6 -4.18 5.31 -26.48
CA THR A 6 -5.05 4.33 -27.13
C THR A 6 -6.45 4.93 -27.31
N GLN A 7 -7.22 4.46 -28.29
CA GLN A 7 -8.60 4.92 -28.50
C GLN A 7 -9.50 4.80 -27.27
N GLU A 8 -9.24 3.82 -26.40
CA GLU A 8 -9.97 3.67 -25.14
C GLU A 8 -9.65 4.80 -24.16
N LEU A 9 -8.37 5.14 -23.99
CA LEU A 9 -7.94 6.24 -23.13
C LEU A 9 -8.39 7.60 -23.66
N GLU A 10 -8.38 7.80 -24.99
CA GLU A 10 -8.92 9.03 -25.58
C GLU A 10 -10.41 9.20 -25.27
N ARG A 11 -11.22 8.15 -25.46
CA ARG A 11 -12.65 8.17 -25.11
C ARG A 11 -12.86 8.46 -23.63
N PHE A 12 -12.10 7.80 -22.76
CA PHE A 12 -12.16 8.05 -21.32
C PHE A 12 -11.87 9.52 -20.98
N VAL A 13 -10.79 10.08 -21.52
CA VAL A 13 -10.41 11.49 -21.29
C VAL A 13 -11.49 12.44 -21.83
N GLN A 14 -12.01 12.19 -23.03
CA GLN A 14 -13.10 12.98 -23.61
C GLN A 14 -14.35 12.95 -22.73
N THR A 15 -14.77 11.77 -22.24
CA THR A 15 -15.93 11.66 -21.33
C THR A 15 -15.72 12.46 -20.04
N LYS A 16 -14.52 12.47 -19.47
CA LYS A 16 -14.20 13.25 -18.26
C LYS A 16 -14.25 14.76 -18.49
N VAL A 17 -13.81 15.22 -19.65
CA VAL A 17 -13.91 16.64 -20.02
C VAL A 17 -15.37 17.03 -20.32
N GLN A 18 -16.09 16.21 -21.09
CA GLN A 18 -17.50 16.44 -21.44
C GLN A 18 -18.42 16.48 -20.21
N SER A 19 -18.05 15.80 -19.12
CA SER A 19 -18.80 15.89 -17.86
C SER A 19 -18.67 17.25 -17.15
N GLY A 20 -17.85 18.17 -17.67
CA GLY A 20 -17.58 19.48 -17.07
C GLY A 20 -16.71 19.46 -15.82
N ARG A 21 -16.18 18.28 -15.43
CA ARG A 21 -15.33 18.15 -14.23
C ARG A 21 -13.89 18.62 -14.47
N TYR A 22 -13.46 18.64 -15.73
CA TYR A 22 -12.14 19.06 -16.16
C TYR A 22 -12.28 19.97 -17.38
N ASN A 23 -11.43 21.00 -17.46
CA ASN A 23 -11.46 21.98 -18.54
C ASN A 23 -10.72 21.51 -19.80
N SER A 24 -9.81 20.55 -19.66
CA SER A 24 -8.99 20.06 -20.77
C SER A 24 -8.50 18.62 -20.57
N ALA A 25 -8.17 17.96 -21.68
CA ALA A 25 -7.51 16.65 -21.67
C ALA A 25 -6.19 16.68 -20.87
N SER A 26 -5.40 17.75 -21.03
CA SER A 26 -4.13 17.94 -20.31
C SER A 26 -4.33 17.99 -18.79
N GLU A 27 -5.47 18.49 -18.31
CA GLU A 27 -5.80 18.51 -16.88
C GLU A 27 -6.10 17.10 -16.36
N VAL A 28 -6.88 16.32 -17.11
CA VAL A 28 -7.16 14.91 -16.77
C VAL A 28 -5.86 14.11 -16.69
N VAL A 29 -4.97 14.28 -17.68
CA VAL A 29 -3.68 13.56 -17.73
C VAL A 29 -2.77 13.97 -16.58
N ARG A 30 -2.68 15.27 -16.25
CA ARG A 30 -1.88 15.73 -15.10
C ARG A 30 -2.36 15.13 -13.79
N GLU A 31 -3.68 15.10 -13.57
CA GLU A 31 -4.23 14.52 -12.35
C GLU A 31 -3.99 13.00 -12.30
N ALA A 32 -4.15 12.30 -13.43
CA ALA A 32 -3.84 10.88 -13.51
C ALA A 32 -2.36 10.58 -13.19
N LEU A 33 -1.43 11.39 -13.71
CA LEU A 33 0.00 11.26 -13.43
C LEU A 33 0.33 11.58 -11.97
N ARG A 34 -0.34 12.57 -11.37
CA ARG A 34 -0.19 12.89 -9.94
C ARG A 34 -0.60 11.72 -9.06
N LEU A 35 -1.73 11.08 -9.37
CA LEU A 35 -2.22 9.90 -8.65
C LEU A 35 -1.29 8.69 -8.85
N LEU A 36 -0.76 8.50 -10.06
CA LEU A 36 0.22 7.46 -10.34
C LEU A 36 1.49 7.67 -9.50
N GLU A 37 2.04 8.88 -9.49
CA GLU A 37 3.22 9.21 -8.70
C GLU A 37 2.98 9.00 -7.19
N GLU A 38 1.81 9.40 -6.68
CA GLU A 38 1.42 9.18 -5.29
C GLU A 38 1.37 7.67 -4.96
N SER A 39 0.78 6.87 -5.85
CA SER A 39 0.71 5.42 -5.71
C SER A 39 2.10 4.77 -5.73
N ASP A 40 2.96 5.18 -6.65
CA ASP A 40 4.34 4.67 -6.78
C ASP A 40 5.17 5.00 -5.53
N ARG A 41 5.06 6.24 -5.02
CA ARG A 41 5.73 6.65 -3.77
C ARG A 41 5.24 5.83 -2.57
N ALA A 42 3.93 5.64 -2.44
CA ALA A 42 3.36 4.84 -1.35
C ALA A 42 3.84 3.38 -1.42
N ARG A 43 3.85 2.78 -2.61
CA ARG A 43 4.35 1.42 -2.83
C ARG A 43 5.84 1.30 -2.52
N ALA A 44 6.65 2.27 -2.94
CA ALA A 44 8.08 2.29 -2.65
C ALA A 44 8.35 2.37 -1.14
N ALA A 45 7.60 3.20 -0.41
CA ALA A 45 7.70 3.31 1.04
C ALA A 45 7.33 1.99 1.75
N GLN A 46 6.23 1.35 1.34
CA GLN A 46 5.81 0.05 1.87
C GLN A 46 6.87 -1.04 1.65
N LEU A 47 7.46 -1.09 0.45
CA LEU A 47 8.52 -2.06 0.14
C LEU A 47 9.79 -1.78 0.95
N ALA A 48 10.15 -0.50 1.13
CA ALA A 48 11.31 -0.13 1.94
C ALA A 48 11.13 -0.55 3.41
N GLU A 49 9.96 -0.30 3.99
CA GLU A 49 9.62 -0.71 5.35
C GLU A 49 9.66 -2.24 5.50
N PHE A 50 9.02 -2.95 4.58
CA PHE A 50 9.00 -4.41 4.56
C PHE A 50 10.41 -5.01 4.46
N ASN A 51 11.24 -4.51 3.54
CA ASN A 51 12.62 -4.97 3.38
C ASN A 51 13.46 -4.68 4.62
N ALA A 52 13.26 -3.52 5.26
CA ALA A 52 13.93 -3.19 6.51
C ALA A 52 13.51 -4.14 7.64
N GLU A 53 12.22 -4.50 7.73
CA GLU A 53 11.74 -5.48 8.71
C GLU A 53 12.28 -6.88 8.44
N LEU A 54 12.26 -7.34 7.18
CA LEU A 54 12.86 -8.61 6.79
C LEU A 54 14.34 -8.67 7.16
N GLY A 55 15.11 -7.62 6.85
CA GLY A 55 16.52 -7.54 7.22
C GLY A 55 16.74 -7.67 8.72
N ARG A 56 15.94 -6.96 9.54
CA ARG A 56 16.00 -7.08 11.01
C ARG A 56 15.69 -8.50 11.49
N ARG A 57 14.65 -9.14 10.93
CA ARG A 57 14.24 -10.50 11.30
C ARG A 57 15.27 -11.54 10.91
N LEU A 58 15.84 -11.44 9.71
CA LEU A 58 16.91 -12.33 9.26
C LEU A 58 18.15 -12.20 10.16
N ALA A 59 18.58 -10.97 10.46
CA ALA A 59 19.70 -10.75 11.37
C ALA A 59 19.46 -11.30 12.79
N SER A 60 18.21 -11.28 13.27
CA SER A 60 17.82 -11.90 14.54
C SER A 60 17.97 -13.42 14.49
N LEU A 61 17.51 -14.05 13.40
CA LEU A 61 17.68 -15.48 13.17
C LEU A 61 19.16 -15.90 13.06
N ASP A 62 19.99 -15.10 12.41
CA ASP A 62 21.43 -15.33 12.30
C ASP A 62 22.13 -15.31 13.66
N ARG A 63 21.65 -14.48 14.60
CA ARG A 63 22.09 -14.47 16.01
C ARG A 63 21.49 -15.61 16.85
N GLY A 64 20.67 -16.47 16.25
CA GLY A 64 19.99 -17.57 16.96
C GLY A 64 18.77 -17.13 17.77
N GLU A 65 18.35 -15.87 17.69
CA GLU A 65 17.14 -15.36 18.35
C GLU A 65 15.91 -15.91 17.62
N ARG A 66 15.39 -17.05 18.10
CA ARG A 66 14.21 -17.70 17.55
C ARG A 66 13.04 -17.57 18.52
N VAL A 67 11.85 -17.55 17.94
CA VAL A 67 10.61 -17.53 18.70
C VAL A 67 10.07 -18.95 18.79
N ASP A 68 9.73 -19.41 20.00
CA ASP A 68 8.97 -20.64 20.19
C ASP A 68 7.50 -20.42 19.77
N PRO A 69 7.03 -21.05 18.67
CA PRO A 69 5.68 -20.85 18.17
C PRO A 69 4.59 -21.29 19.14
N VAL A 70 4.85 -22.34 19.93
CA VAL A 70 3.86 -22.90 20.88
C VAL A 70 3.72 -21.96 22.07
N GLY A 71 4.84 -21.54 22.67
CA GLY A 71 4.87 -20.58 23.76
C GLY A 71 4.24 -19.23 23.39
N VAL A 72 4.48 -18.74 22.16
CA VAL A 72 3.82 -17.51 21.68
C VAL A 72 2.32 -17.68 21.53
N ARG A 73 1.86 -18.78 20.93
CA ARG A 73 0.42 -19.04 20.76
C ARG A 73 -0.30 -19.10 22.10
N ASN A 74 0.28 -19.78 23.09
CA ASN A 74 -0.28 -19.89 24.43
C ASN A 74 -0.38 -18.52 25.11
N ARG A 75 0.67 -17.70 24.98
CA ARG A 75 0.70 -16.31 25.51
C ARG A 75 -0.37 -15.43 24.88
N LEU A 76 -0.55 -15.51 23.57
CA LEU A 76 -1.58 -14.76 22.83
C LEU A 76 -2.99 -15.18 23.24
N ARG A 77 -3.24 -16.49 23.42
CA ARG A 77 -4.54 -17.00 23.86
C ARG A 77 -4.89 -16.49 25.25
N ARG A 78 -3.95 -16.57 26.20
CA ARG A 78 -4.12 -16.05 27.56
C ARG A 78 -4.44 -14.54 27.56
N LYS A 79 -3.70 -13.75 26.80
CA LYS A 79 -3.94 -12.29 26.68
C LYS A 79 -5.32 -11.98 26.09
N SER A 80 -5.80 -12.80 25.15
CA SER A 80 -7.15 -12.67 24.59
C SER A 80 -8.24 -13.00 25.61
N GLU A 81 -8.08 -14.10 26.36
CA GLU A 81 -9.00 -14.51 27.43
C GLU A 81 -9.09 -13.44 28.54
N GLU A 82 -7.96 -12.88 28.97
CA GLU A 82 -7.91 -11.80 29.95
C GLU A 82 -8.61 -10.53 29.47
N ARG A 83 -8.46 -10.18 28.18
CA ARG A 83 -9.15 -9.02 27.58
C ARG A 83 -10.66 -9.22 27.47
N ARG A 84 -11.11 -10.45 27.20
CA ARG A 84 -12.55 -10.79 27.17
C ARG A 84 -13.17 -10.70 28.56
N LYS A 85 -12.50 -11.23 29.59
CA LYS A 85 -12.95 -11.16 30.98
C LYS A 85 -13.05 -9.74 31.54
N ARG A 86 -12.20 -8.81 31.06
CA ARG A 86 -12.26 -7.39 31.45
C ARG A 86 -13.37 -6.58 30.78
N ARG A 87 -14.01 -7.14 29.73
CA ARG A 87 -15.09 -6.48 28.98
C ARG A 87 -16.48 -7.01 29.34
N ALA A 88 -16.55 -8.09 30.10
CA ALA A 88 -17.77 -8.63 30.69
C ALA A 88 -17.91 -8.09 32.12
#